data_AF-A0A9Q4KRZ0-F1
#
_entry.id   AF-A0A9Q4KRZ0-F1
#
_cell.length_a   1.000
_cell.length_b   1.000
_cell.length_c   1.000
_cell.angle_alpha   90.00
_cell.angle_beta   90.00
_cell.angle_gamma   90.00
#
_symmetry.space_group_name_H-M   'P 1'
#
loop_
_entity.id
_entity.type
_entity.pdbx_description
1 polymer ?
#
loop_
_entity_poly.entity_id
_entity_poly.type
_entity_poly.pdbx_seq_one_letter_code
_entity_poly.pdbx_strand_id
1 'polypeptide(L)'
;MKKGEAKIEFFSNLNYLKQEFESGLVVSKFLYKKAKTNKNLKMSYKQFNKYFNDTFKNTHNQSKTALKSKSYLKEYRSSTKDKKIENEPLKLKIQTNSKNVFNAKFGKEFKDEDIL
;
A
#
# COMPACT_ATOMS: atom_id res chain seq x y z
N MET A 1 30.99 -10.20 -8.17
CA MET A 1 31.23 -9.00 -7.32
C MET A 1 31.97 -9.44 -6.08
N LYS A 2 33.02 -8.72 -5.68
CA LYS A 2 33.73 -8.90 -4.41
C LYS A 2 32.82 -8.51 -3.24
N LYS A 3 33.20 -8.96 -2.03
CA LYS A 3 32.46 -8.65 -0.80
C LYS A 3 32.37 -7.13 -0.62
N GLY A 4 31.16 -6.59 -0.48
CA GLY A 4 30.91 -5.16 -0.27
C GLY A 4 30.66 -4.34 -1.54
N GLU A 5 31.12 -4.75 -2.73
CA GLU A 5 30.91 -3.99 -3.98
C GLU A 5 29.42 -3.78 -4.29
N ALA A 6 28.60 -4.80 -4.06
CA ALA A 6 27.15 -4.71 -4.21
C ALA A 6 26.54 -3.64 -3.28
N LYS A 7 27.05 -3.50 -2.05
CA LYS A 7 26.57 -2.47 -1.13
C LYS A 7 26.87 -1.09 -1.71
N ILE A 8 28.13 -0.87 -2.10
CA ILE A 8 28.59 0.40 -2.65
C ILE A 8 27.78 0.78 -3.90
N GLU A 9 27.59 -0.17 -4.83
CA GLU A 9 26.83 0.06 -6.07
C GLU A 9 25.36 0.40 -5.82
N PHE A 10 24.73 -0.22 -4.81
CA PHE A 10 23.35 0.13 -4.43
C PHE A 10 23.28 1.54 -3.87
N PHE A 11 24.13 1.87 -2.90
CA PHE A 11 24.08 3.15 -2.20
C PHE A 11 24.56 4.32 -3.08
N SER A 12 25.44 4.09 -4.04
CA SER A 12 25.82 5.11 -5.03
C SER A 12 24.66 5.50 -5.96
N ASN A 13 23.71 4.59 -6.16
CA ASN A 13 22.50 4.84 -6.96
C ASN A 13 21.26 5.15 -6.10
N LEU A 14 21.42 5.36 -4.79
CA LEU A 14 20.28 5.48 -3.87
C LEU A 14 19.35 6.65 -4.21
N ASN A 15 19.89 7.80 -4.63
CA ASN A 15 19.07 8.97 -4.97
C ASN A 15 18.12 8.68 -6.13
N TYR A 16 18.62 8.02 -7.18
CA TYR A 16 17.79 7.58 -8.30
C TYR A 16 16.72 6.58 -7.85
N LEU A 17 17.12 5.59 -7.03
CA LEU A 17 16.19 4.58 -6.52
C LEU A 17 15.09 5.19 -5.64
N LYS A 18 15.40 6.22 -4.86
CA LYS A 18 14.42 6.95 -4.04
C LYS A 18 13.42 7.72 -4.90
N GLN A 19 13.89 8.48 -5.89
CA GLN A 19 13.01 9.22 -6.81
C GLN A 19 12.02 8.30 -7.53
N GLU A 20 12.52 7.16 -8.02
CA GLU A 20 11.69 6.15 -8.68
C GLU A 20 10.74 5.44 -7.70
N PHE A 21 11.17 5.20 -6.47
CA PHE A 21 10.30 4.63 -5.45
C PHE A 21 9.15 5.59 -5.09
N GLU A 22 9.45 6.90 -4.94
CA GLU A 22 8.48 7.96 -4.67
C GLU A 22 7.52 8.22 -5.86
N SER A 23 7.96 7.96 -7.10
CA SER A 23 7.11 8.03 -8.29
C SER A 23 6.11 6.87 -8.43
N GLY A 24 6.15 5.89 -7.52
CA GLY A 24 5.19 4.78 -7.45
C GLY A 24 5.75 3.40 -7.81
N LEU A 25 7.05 3.28 -8.15
CA LEU A 25 7.72 2.00 -8.37
C LEU A 25 8.11 1.33 -7.04
N VAL A 26 7.10 0.94 -6.25
CA VAL A 26 7.26 0.35 -4.90
C VAL A 26 7.75 -1.10 -4.93
N VAL A 27 7.65 -1.76 -6.09
CA VAL A 27 8.00 -3.19 -6.24
C VAL A 27 9.47 -3.35 -6.62
N SER A 28 10.24 -4.01 -5.76
CA SER A 28 11.70 -4.19 -5.89
C SER A 28 12.12 -4.78 -7.24
N LYS A 29 11.36 -5.74 -7.78
CA LYS A 29 11.66 -6.40 -9.05
C LYS A 29 11.57 -5.45 -10.25
N PHE A 30 10.60 -4.55 -10.26
CA PHE A 30 10.45 -3.57 -11.34
C PHE A 30 11.51 -2.48 -11.24
N LEU A 31 11.75 -1.98 -10.02
CA LEU A 31 12.78 -0.99 -9.76
C LEU A 31 14.18 -1.50 -10.14
N TYR A 32 14.49 -2.76 -9.80
CA TYR A 32 15.72 -3.42 -10.22
C TYR A 32 15.88 -3.49 -11.73
N LYS A 33 14.83 -3.92 -12.46
CA LYS A 33 14.87 -3.98 -13.93
C LYS A 33 15.14 -2.60 -14.53
N LYS A 34 14.43 -1.58 -14.06
CA LYS A 34 14.60 -0.19 -14.54
C LYS A 34 16.00 0.34 -14.23
N ALA A 35 16.52 0.09 -13.02
CA ALA A 35 17.86 0.49 -12.63
C ALA A 35 18.96 -0.29 -13.39
N LYS A 36 18.71 -1.54 -13.76
CA LYS A 36 19.63 -2.33 -14.59
C LYS A 36 19.75 -1.75 -16.00
N THR A 37 18.67 -1.25 -16.58
CA THR A 37 18.67 -0.61 -17.90
C THR A 37 19.23 0.81 -17.86
N ASN A 38 18.82 1.63 -16.88
CA ASN A 38 19.15 3.06 -16.87
C ASN A 38 20.47 3.40 -16.19
N LYS A 39 20.90 2.58 -15.22
CA LYS A 39 22.12 2.81 -14.41
C LYS A 39 23.16 1.70 -14.56
N ASN A 40 22.93 0.74 -15.47
CA ASN A 40 23.84 -0.38 -15.73
C ASN A 40 24.27 -1.15 -14.46
N LEU A 41 23.32 -1.39 -13.54
CA LEU A 41 23.59 -2.16 -12.33
C LEU A 41 24.13 -3.56 -12.65
N LYS A 42 25.30 -3.88 -12.09
CA LYS A 42 25.98 -5.18 -12.24
C LYS A 42 25.58 -6.17 -11.17
N MET A 43 25.06 -5.71 -10.03
CA MET A 43 24.59 -6.58 -8.96
C MET A 43 23.45 -7.51 -9.36
N SER A 44 23.41 -8.67 -8.71
CA SER A 44 22.29 -9.60 -8.85
C SER A 44 21.02 -9.08 -8.18
N TYR A 45 19.87 -9.54 -8.64
CA TYR A 45 18.58 -9.20 -8.03
C TYR A 45 18.53 -9.60 -6.54
N LYS A 46 19.11 -10.74 -6.16
CA LYS A 46 19.12 -11.19 -4.75
C LYS A 46 19.84 -10.20 -3.85
N GLN A 47 20.97 -9.64 -4.32
CA GLN A 47 21.72 -8.61 -3.60
C GLN A 47 20.94 -7.30 -3.56
N PHE A 48 20.38 -6.86 -4.70
CA PHE A 48 19.54 -5.67 -4.76
C PHE A 48 18.36 -5.76 -3.79
N ASN A 49 17.62 -6.86 -3.81
CA ASN A 49 16.42 -7.05 -3.00
C ASN A 49 16.72 -7.03 -1.50
N LYS A 50 17.90 -7.51 -1.09
CA LYS A 50 18.37 -7.40 0.30
C LYS A 50 18.46 -5.93 0.72
N TYR A 51 19.27 -5.13 0.02
CA TYR A 51 19.47 -3.72 0.37
C TYR A 51 18.20 -2.87 0.17
N PHE A 52 17.39 -3.22 -0.82
CA PHE A 52 16.09 -2.60 -1.03
C PHE A 52 15.16 -2.79 0.17
N ASN A 53 15.03 -4.02 0.69
CA ASN A 53 14.20 -4.27 1.86
C ASN A 53 14.77 -3.56 3.10
N ASP A 54 16.09 -3.59 3.28
CA ASP A 54 16.75 -2.91 4.40
C ASP A 54 16.50 -1.39 4.39
N THR A 55 16.47 -0.78 3.19
CA THR A 55 16.38 0.69 3.01
C THR A 55 14.95 1.21 2.89
N PHE A 56 14.07 0.51 2.18
CA PHE A 56 12.73 0.99 1.84
C PHE A 56 11.61 0.33 2.67
N LYS A 57 11.73 -0.97 3.00
CA LYS A 57 10.68 -1.64 3.80
C LYS A 57 10.74 -1.30 5.29
N ASN A 58 11.93 -1.13 5.86
CA ASN A 58 12.04 -0.69 7.25
C ASN A 58 11.50 0.73 7.45
N THR A 59 11.67 1.61 6.46
CA THR A 59 11.15 2.98 6.49
C THR A 59 9.62 3.02 6.42
N HIS A 60 8.99 2.15 5.63
CA HIS A 60 7.53 2.04 5.58
C HIS A 60 6.94 1.43 6.88
N ASN A 61 7.66 0.56 7.57
CA ASN A 61 7.25 0.08 8.88
C ASN A 61 7.45 1.14 9.97
N GLN A 62 8.49 1.97 9.90
CA GLN A 62 8.65 3.10 10.81
C GLN A 62 7.54 4.15 10.64
N SER A 63 7.07 4.42 9.41
CA SER A 63 5.91 5.32 9.23
C SER A 63 4.60 4.71 9.77
N LYS A 64 4.43 3.38 9.71
CA LYS A 64 3.30 2.68 10.36
C LYS A 64 3.43 2.64 11.89
N THR A 65 4.63 2.51 12.44
CA THR A 65 4.87 2.59 13.89
C THR A 65 4.73 4.03 14.39
N ALA A 66 5.13 5.04 13.60
CA ALA A 66 4.91 6.46 13.86
C ALA A 66 3.43 6.88 13.73
N LEU A 67 2.67 6.23 12.86
CA LEU A 67 1.21 6.37 12.78
C LEU A 67 0.51 5.68 13.98
N LYS A 68 1.06 4.57 14.49
CA LYS A 68 0.56 3.93 15.72
C LYS A 68 0.94 4.68 17.00
N SER A 69 2.04 5.44 17.01
CA SER A 69 2.44 6.31 18.12
C SER A 69 1.80 7.71 18.07
N LYS A 70 0.92 8.01 17.10
CA LYS A 70 0.02 9.16 17.14
C LYS A 70 -1.34 8.84 17.77
N SER A 71 -1.47 7.74 18.52
CA SER A 71 -2.69 7.46 19.29
C SER A 71 -2.75 8.15 20.66
N TYR A 72 -1.69 8.87 21.07
CA TYR A 72 -1.66 9.69 22.29
C TYR A 72 -2.23 11.10 22.12
N LEU A 73 -2.92 11.39 21.01
CA LEU A 73 -3.70 12.63 20.83
C LEU A 73 -5.19 12.31 20.76
N LYS A 74 -5.66 11.47 21.70
CA LYS A 74 -7.01 11.54 22.23
C LYS A 74 -7.07 12.66 23.26
N GLU A 75 -7.06 13.92 22.82
CA GLU A 75 -7.47 15.05 23.67
C GLU A 75 -7.61 16.33 22.82
N TYR A 76 -8.52 16.29 21.84
CA TYR A 76 -9.32 17.47 21.56
C TYR A 76 -10.76 16.98 21.37
N ARG A 77 -11.44 16.91 22.52
CA ARG A 77 -12.88 16.80 22.62
C ARG A 77 -13.52 17.88 21.75
N SER A 78 -14.44 17.44 20.91
CA SER A 78 -15.82 17.91 20.95
C SER A 78 -16.03 19.42 20.76
N SER A 79 -15.98 19.90 19.51
CA SER A 79 -16.83 21.02 19.09
C SER A 79 -16.80 21.15 17.58
N THR A 80 -17.83 20.59 16.94
CA THR A 80 -18.59 21.23 15.85
C THR A 80 -19.64 20.22 15.42
N LYS A 81 -20.78 20.29 16.11
CA LYS A 81 -22.06 19.94 15.51
C LYS A 81 -22.23 20.73 14.21
N ASP A 82 -22.87 20.08 13.24
CA ASP A 82 -23.65 20.69 12.16
C ASP A 82 -22.92 21.61 11.17
N LYS A 83 -22.33 21.01 10.12
CA LYS A 83 -22.42 21.58 8.77
C LYS A 83 -22.75 20.47 7.78
N LYS A 84 -24.01 20.48 7.31
CA LYS A 84 -24.44 19.74 6.12
C LYS A 84 -23.66 20.27 4.92
N ILE A 85 -22.87 19.41 4.29
CA ILE A 85 -22.24 19.68 3.00
C ILE A 85 -23.20 19.12 1.94
N GLU A 86 -23.94 19.99 1.27
CA GLU A 86 -25.05 19.61 0.37
C GLU A 86 -24.61 18.97 -0.96
N ASN A 87 -23.32 18.95 -1.30
CA ASN A 87 -22.85 18.56 -2.64
C ASN A 87 -21.63 17.64 -2.66
N GLU A 88 -21.44 16.79 -1.64
CA GLU A 88 -20.45 15.72 -1.73
C GLU A 88 -21.12 14.38 -2.06
N PRO A 89 -20.57 13.59 -3.00
CA PRO A 89 -21.10 12.26 -3.28
C PRO A 89 -21.03 11.41 -2.01
N LEU A 90 -22.19 10.91 -1.58
CA LEU A 90 -22.33 10.05 -0.42
C LEU A 90 -21.43 8.83 -0.57
N LYS A 91 -20.32 8.81 0.17
CA LYS A 91 -19.44 7.63 0.25
C LYS A 91 -20.14 6.57 1.09
N LEU A 92 -20.83 5.65 0.42
CA LEU A 92 -21.42 4.46 1.04
C LEU A 92 -20.30 3.64 1.69
N LYS A 93 -20.27 3.63 3.02
CA LYS A 93 -19.42 2.72 3.78
C LYS A 93 -20.09 1.35 3.79
N ILE A 94 -19.68 0.48 2.88
CA ILE A 94 -20.06 -0.93 2.90
C ILE A 94 -19.33 -1.58 4.08
N GLN A 95 -20.05 -1.77 5.19
CA GLN A 95 -19.52 -2.51 6.33
C GLN A 95 -19.72 -4.01 6.09
N THR A 96 -18.62 -4.76 6.00
CA THR A 96 -18.67 -6.22 5.90
C THR A 96 -18.73 -6.85 7.30
N ASN A 97 -19.78 -6.55 8.05
CA ASN A 97 -20.03 -7.24 9.31
C ASN A 97 -20.99 -8.43 9.07
N SER A 98 -20.40 -9.62 9.15
CA SER A 98 -20.99 -10.97 9.24
C SER A 98 -21.91 -11.49 8.12
N LYS A 99 -21.40 -12.52 7.40
CA LYS A 99 -22.12 -13.62 6.72
C LYS A 99 -23.30 -13.29 5.79
N ASN A 100 -23.17 -12.31 4.90
CA ASN A 100 -24.01 -12.29 3.70
C ASN A 100 -23.47 -13.30 2.67
N VAL A 101 -23.88 -14.55 2.79
CA VAL A 101 -23.74 -15.53 1.70
C VAL A 101 -24.67 -15.08 0.57
N PHE A 102 -24.15 -15.01 -0.65
CA PHE A 102 -24.96 -14.68 -1.83
C PHE A 102 -26.18 -15.61 -1.90
N ASN A 103 -27.37 -15.03 -1.86
CA ASN A 103 -28.63 -15.75 -2.04
C ASN A 103 -29.21 -15.41 -3.41
N ALA A 104 -29.18 -16.37 -4.33
CA ALA A 104 -29.72 -16.21 -5.69
C ALA A 104 -31.24 -15.91 -5.71
N LYS A 105 -31.93 -16.11 -4.59
CA LYS A 105 -33.37 -15.87 -4.41
C LYS A 105 -33.67 -14.61 -3.59
N PHE A 106 -32.67 -13.78 -3.28
CA PHE A 106 -32.89 -12.56 -2.50
C PHE A 106 -33.83 -11.60 -3.24
N GLY A 107 -34.96 -11.26 -2.60
CA GLY A 107 -35.96 -10.34 -3.17
C GLY A 107 -36.90 -10.95 -4.20
N LYS A 108 -36.93 -12.28 -4.38
CA LYS A 108 -37.93 -12.95 -5.22
C LYS A 108 -38.92 -13.72 -4.33
N GLU A 109 -40.19 -13.34 -4.42
CA GLU A 109 -41.30 -14.16 -3.94
C GLU A 109 -41.69 -15.14 -5.05
N PHE A 110 -41.71 -16.44 -4.75
CA PHE A 110 -42.17 -17.47 -5.67
C PHE A 110 -43.58 -17.86 -5.27
N LYS A 111 -44.50 -17.91 -6.24
CA LYS A 111 -45.84 -18.46 -6.06
C LYS A 111 -45.85 -19.92 -6.48
N ASP A 112 -46.80 -20.71 -5.98
CA ASP A 112 -46.91 -22.14 -6.32
C ASP A 112 -47.15 -22.37 -7.82
N GLU A 113 -47.70 -21.37 -8.52
CA GLU A 113 -47.87 -21.35 -9.99
C GLU A 113 -46.55 -21.19 -10.77
N ASP A 114 -45.49 -20.70 -10.12
CA ASP A 114 -44.16 -20.52 -10.73
C ASP A 114 -43.30 -21.79 -10.65
N ILE A 115 -43.78 -22.83 -9.98
CA ILE A 115 -43.10 -24.12 -9.84
C ILE A 115 -43.71 -25.09 -10.86
N LEU A 116 -42.90 -25.50 -11.83
CA LEU A 116 -43.27 -26.39 -12.94
C LEU A 116 -43.62 -27.81 -12.46
#